data_AF-A0A0F3NJR6-F1
#
_entry.id   AF-A0A0F3NJR6-F1
#
_cell.length_a   1.000
_cell.length_b   1.000
_cell.length_c   1.000
_cell.angle_alpha   90.00
_cell.angle_beta   90.00
_cell.angle_gamma   90.00
#
_symmetry.space_group_name_H-M   'P 1'
#
loop_
_entity.id
_entity.type
_entity.pdbx_description
1 polymer ?
#
loop_
_entity_poly.entity_id
_entity_poly.type
_entity_poly.pdbx_seq_one_letter_code
_entity_poly.pdbx_strand_id
1 'polypeptide(L)'
;MGSLAHLPLEQGYILERLIEIEKEISIIIAVDRNASHTFFPVAKNAHVDGVLSESVVPAGISTDLQKQAQEIAYAIATSLEMVGILAVEFFISKSGKLLVNEIAPRPHNSGHWSQDACNVSQFEQLIRIACGFPCVLYTY
;
A
#
# COMPACT_ATOMS: atom_id res chain seq x y z
N MET A 1 -2.48 -28.72 -0.39
CA MET A 1 -1.19 -28.07 -0.08
C MET A 1 -0.13 -28.75 -0.92
N GLY A 2 0.61 -27.98 -1.75
CA GLY A 2 1.72 -28.52 -2.53
C GLY A 2 2.85 -28.99 -1.61
N SER A 3 3.46 -30.13 -1.92
CA SER A 3 4.62 -30.64 -1.19
C SER A 3 5.77 -29.64 -1.31
N LEU A 4 6.40 -29.20 -0.22
CA LEU A 4 7.59 -28.33 -0.29
C LEU A 4 8.85 -29.09 -0.74
N ALA A 5 8.77 -30.40 -0.97
CA ALA A 5 9.91 -31.27 -1.24
C ALA A 5 10.63 -31.00 -2.58
N HIS A 6 10.06 -30.16 -3.45
CA HIS A 6 10.65 -29.79 -4.75
C HIS A 6 11.26 -28.38 -4.75
N LEU A 7 11.25 -27.67 -3.62
CA LEU A 7 11.86 -26.34 -3.56
C LEU A 7 13.39 -26.46 -3.65
N PRO A 8 14.05 -25.75 -4.58
CA PRO A 8 15.51 -25.74 -4.66
C PRO A 8 16.08 -25.06 -3.41
N LEU A 9 16.68 -25.86 -2.52
CA LEU A 9 17.19 -25.43 -1.21
C LEU A 9 18.45 -24.53 -1.28
N GLU A 10 18.99 -24.32 -2.49
CA GLU A 10 20.11 -23.40 -2.71
C GLU A 10 19.69 -21.93 -2.63
N GLN A 11 18.38 -21.65 -2.56
CA GLN A 11 17.80 -20.31 -2.39
C GLN A 11 17.28 -20.10 -0.98
N GLY A 12 17.23 -18.83 -0.55
CA GLY A 12 16.61 -18.45 0.71
C GLY A 12 15.08 -18.43 0.58
N TYR A 13 14.39 -18.93 1.60
CA TYR A 13 12.93 -18.89 1.70
C TYR A 13 12.50 -18.30 3.02
N ILE A 14 11.36 -17.61 2.99
CA ILE A 14 10.63 -17.19 4.18
C ILE A 14 9.35 -18.03 4.22
N LEU A 15 9.09 -18.66 5.36
CA LEU A 15 7.84 -19.37 5.60
C LEU A 15 6.93 -18.49 6.44
N GLU A 16 5.79 -18.14 5.88
CA GLU A 16 4.79 -17.31 6.54
C GLU A 16 3.56 -18.14 6.91
N ARG A 17 2.89 -17.71 7.99
CA ARG A 17 1.64 -18.34 8.40
C ARG A 17 0.54 -17.95 7.41
N LEU A 18 -0.18 -18.94 6.90
CA LEU A 18 -1.38 -18.70 6.09
C LEU A 18 -2.44 -17.92 6.89
N ILE A 19 -2.90 -16.79 6.34
CA ILE A 19 -3.88 -15.91 6.97
C ILE A 19 -5.27 -16.20 6.38
N GLU A 20 -6.30 -16.26 7.23
CA GLU A 20 -7.70 -16.24 6.78
C GLU A 20 -8.09 -14.80 6.44
N ILE A 21 -7.89 -14.43 5.18
CA ILE A 21 -8.11 -13.06 4.68
C ILE A 21 -9.61 -12.80 4.49
N GLU A 22 -10.09 -11.66 4.99
CA GLU A 22 -11.41 -11.09 4.72
C GLU A 22 -11.34 -10.09 3.57
N LYS A 23 -10.34 -9.19 3.59
CA LYS A 23 -10.10 -8.19 2.54
C LYS A 23 -8.60 -7.95 2.37
N GLU A 24 -8.20 -7.66 1.14
CA GLU A 24 -6.89 -7.11 0.84
C GLU A 24 -7.05 -5.61 0.61
N ILE A 25 -6.19 -4.79 1.20
CA ILE A 25 -6.22 -3.34 1.03
C ILE A 25 -4.82 -2.80 0.78
N SER A 26 -4.72 -1.61 0.22
CA SER A 26 -3.46 -0.87 0.17
C SER A 26 -3.68 0.60 0.45
N ILE A 27 -2.67 1.24 1.02
CA ILE A 27 -2.59 2.69 1.12
C ILE A 27 -1.33 3.18 0.44
N ILE A 28 -1.42 4.36 -0.19
CA ILE A 28 -0.26 5.07 -0.73
C ILE A 28 -0.02 6.29 0.14
N ILE A 29 1.20 6.39 0.67
CA ILE A 29 1.70 7.59 1.34
C ILE A 29 2.71 8.28 0.43
N ALA A 30 2.59 9.60 0.33
CA ALA A 30 3.57 10.47 -0.29
C ALA A 30 4.28 11.28 0.79
N VAL A 31 5.61 11.34 0.75
CA VAL A 31 6.44 12.07 1.72
C VAL A 31 7.40 12.98 0.96
N ASP A 32 7.39 14.28 1.25
CA ASP A 32 8.30 15.23 0.62
C ASP A 32 9.62 15.40 1.39
N ARG A 33 10.52 16.22 0.83
CA ARG A 33 11.85 16.48 1.39
C ARG A 33 11.83 17.22 2.73
N ASN A 34 10.69 17.79 3.11
CA ASN A 34 10.48 18.47 4.40
C ASN A 34 9.78 17.55 5.41
N ALA A 35 9.71 16.23 5.14
CA ALA A 35 8.95 15.24 5.90
C ALA A 35 7.44 15.54 6.01
N SER A 36 6.90 16.41 5.15
CA SER A 36 5.45 16.59 5.04
C SER A 36 4.89 15.44 4.22
N HIS A 37 3.73 14.94 4.63
CA HIS A 37 3.14 13.76 4.02
C HIS A 37 1.66 13.94 3.70
N THR A 38 1.19 13.15 2.75
CA THR A 38 -0.23 12.99 2.47
C THR A 38 -0.53 11.53 2.17
N PHE A 39 -1.79 11.15 2.33
CA PHE A 39 -2.28 9.81 2.03
C PHE A 39 -3.29 9.88 0.90
N PHE A 40 -3.15 8.95 -0.04
CA PHE A 40 -4.27 8.60 -0.90
C PHE A 40 -5.30 7.77 -0.10
N PRO A 41 -6.58 7.80 -0.52
CA PRO A 41 -7.60 6.87 -0.05
C PRO A 41 -7.11 5.43 -0.05
N VAL A 42 -7.54 4.70 0.99
CA VAL A 42 -7.33 3.26 1.05
C VAL A 42 -8.14 2.60 -0.08
N ALA A 43 -7.46 1.77 -0.86
CA ALA A 43 -8.06 0.93 -1.88
C ALA A 43 -8.28 -0.48 -1.35
N LYS A 44 -9.40 -1.10 -1.72
CA LYS A 44 -9.62 -2.55 -1.58
C LYS A 44 -9.14 -3.21 -2.85
N ASN A 45 -8.28 -4.22 -2.74
CA ASN A 45 -7.66 -4.90 -3.86
C ASN A 45 -8.23 -6.31 -4.02
N ALA A 46 -8.35 -6.77 -5.25
CA ALA A 46 -8.69 -8.15 -5.58
C ALA A 46 -7.64 -8.71 -6.54
N HIS A 47 -7.07 -9.86 -6.16
CA HIS A 47 -6.07 -10.56 -6.95
C HIS A 47 -6.66 -11.83 -7.58
N VAL A 48 -6.29 -12.11 -8.83
CA VAL A 48 -6.61 -13.36 -9.55
C VAL A 48 -5.27 -13.98 -9.96
N ASP A 49 -5.04 -15.22 -9.57
CA ASP A 49 -3.80 -15.95 -9.84
C ASP A 49 -2.51 -15.19 -9.42
N GLY A 50 -2.61 -14.46 -8.30
CA GLY A 50 -1.49 -13.67 -7.76
C GLY A 50 -1.23 -12.34 -8.48
N VAL A 51 -2.12 -11.93 -9.39
CA VAL A 51 -2.01 -10.66 -10.12
C VAL A 51 -3.18 -9.76 -9.76
N LEU A 52 -2.91 -8.47 -9.54
CA LEU A 52 -3.95 -7.49 -9.22
C LEU A 52 -4.94 -7.39 -10.38
N SER A 53 -6.22 -7.61 -10.09
CA SER A 53 -7.31 -7.54 -11.07
C SER A 53 -8.19 -6.31 -10.89
N GLU A 54 -8.42 -5.85 -9.65
CA GLU A 54 -9.27 -4.71 -9.36
C GLU A 54 -8.78 -3.94 -8.12
N SER A 55 -8.88 -2.61 -8.16
CA SER A 55 -8.77 -1.74 -7.00
C SER A 55 -10.04 -0.88 -6.87
N VAL A 56 -10.73 -0.99 -5.73
CA VAL A 56 -11.97 -0.27 -5.45
C VAL A 56 -11.71 0.79 -4.38
N VAL A 57 -12.12 2.02 -4.67
CA VAL A 57 -11.97 3.18 -3.79
C VAL A 57 -13.32 3.90 -3.68
N PRO A 58 -13.82 4.21 -2.46
CA PRO A 58 -13.22 3.90 -1.16
C PRO A 58 -13.28 2.40 -0.82
N ALA A 59 -12.32 1.91 -0.01
CA ALA A 59 -12.20 0.48 0.34
C ALA A 59 -13.39 -0.13 1.12
N GLY A 60 -14.29 0.70 1.67
CA GLY A 60 -15.43 0.23 2.46
C GLY A 60 -15.01 -0.43 3.79
N ILE A 61 -14.02 0.17 4.47
CA ILE A 61 -13.53 -0.25 5.80
C ILE A 61 -13.94 0.75 6.87
N SER A 62 -13.84 0.36 8.15
CA SER A 62 -14.12 1.27 9.26
C SER A 62 -13.10 2.42 9.32
N THR A 63 -13.50 3.54 9.91
CA THR A 63 -12.61 4.69 10.17
C THR A 63 -11.41 4.30 11.02
N ASP A 64 -11.59 3.37 11.96
CA ASP A 64 -10.52 2.89 12.84
C ASP A 64 -9.46 2.10 12.06
N LEU A 65 -9.89 1.22 11.14
CA LEU A 65 -8.97 0.49 10.26
C LEU A 65 -8.24 1.42 9.29
N GLN A 66 -8.94 2.44 8.77
CA GLN A 66 -8.33 3.45 7.90
C GLN A 66 -7.23 4.22 8.65
N LYS A 67 -7.53 4.67 9.87
CA LYS A 67 -6.55 5.37 10.72
C LYS A 67 -5.37 4.46 11.06
N GLN A 68 -5.62 3.20 11.41
CA GLN A 68 -4.56 2.24 11.69
C GLN A 68 -3.65 2.00 10.48
N ALA A 69 -4.21 1.89 9.27
CA ALA A 69 -3.43 1.74 8.04
C ALA A 69 -2.55 2.97 7.77
N GLN A 70 -3.07 4.18 8.00
CA GLN A 70 -2.32 5.43 7.90
C GLN A 70 -1.17 5.50 8.91
N GLU A 71 -1.43 5.16 10.18
CA GLU A 71 -0.43 5.15 11.24
C GLU A 71 0.71 4.17 10.92
N ILE A 72 0.39 2.96 10.45
CA ILE A 72 1.39 1.97 10.06
C ILE A 72 2.19 2.45 8.85
N ALA A 73 1.53 2.96 7.81
CA ALA A 73 2.22 3.45 6.62
C ALA A 73 3.15 4.64 6.93
N TYR A 74 2.71 5.55 7.80
CA TYR A 74 3.56 6.65 8.27
C TYR A 74 4.75 6.15 9.08
N ALA A 75 4.54 5.20 9.99
CA ALA A 75 5.61 4.62 10.78
C ALA A 75 6.67 3.95 9.90
N ILE A 76 6.24 3.17 8.90
CA ILE A 76 7.14 2.54 7.92
C ILE A 76 7.91 3.61 7.13
N ALA A 77 7.20 4.58 6.56
CA ALA A 77 7.84 5.64 5.75
C ALA A 77 8.86 6.45 6.57
N THR A 78 8.54 6.76 7.82
CA THR A 78 9.43 7.47 8.75
C THR A 78 10.66 6.62 9.09
N SER A 79 10.47 5.33 9.43
CA SER A 79 11.58 4.44 9.77
C SER A 79 12.53 4.17 8.60
N LEU A 80 12.04 4.31 7.37
CA LEU A 80 12.82 4.17 6.14
C LEU A 80 13.40 5.50 5.64
N GLU A 81 13.17 6.61 6.36
CA GLU A 81 13.57 7.96 5.94
C GLU A 81 13.11 8.29 4.51
N MET A 82 11.89 7.88 4.17
CA MET A 82 11.37 7.97 2.80
C MET A 82 11.21 9.40 2.31
N VAL A 83 11.59 9.60 1.04
CA VAL A 83 11.18 10.75 0.22
C VAL A 83 10.64 10.20 -1.10
N GLY A 84 9.37 10.48 -1.40
CA GLY A 84 8.69 9.99 -2.60
C GLY A 84 7.37 9.29 -2.27
N ILE A 85 7.12 8.16 -2.95
CA ILE A 85 5.89 7.38 -2.84
C ILE A 85 6.21 6.03 -2.19
N LEU A 86 5.36 5.60 -1.26
CA LEU A 86 5.36 4.27 -0.68
C LEU A 86 3.94 3.70 -0.73
N ALA A 87 3.79 2.53 -1.34
CA ALA A 87 2.60 1.71 -1.15
C ALA A 87 2.84 0.70 -0.02
N VAL A 88 1.84 0.51 0.81
CA VAL A 88 1.80 -0.54 1.83
C VAL A 88 0.56 -1.36 1.58
N GLU A 89 0.75 -2.67 1.38
CA GLU A 89 -0.33 -3.63 1.24
C GLU A 89 -0.62 -4.31 2.56
N PHE A 90 -1.90 -4.59 2.81
CA PHE A 90 -2.36 -5.22 4.01
C PHE A 90 -3.38 -6.32 3.75
N PHE A 91 -3.40 -7.27 4.68
CA PHE A 91 -4.51 -8.18 4.89
C PHE A 91 -5.34 -7.72 6.09
N ILE A 92 -6.66 -7.69 5.90
CA ILE A 92 -7.62 -7.69 7.00
C ILE A 92 -8.01 -9.15 7.22
N SER A 93 -7.67 -9.72 8.37
CA SER A 93 -8.08 -11.09 8.71
C SER A 93 -9.58 -11.16 9.03
N LYS A 94 -10.19 -12.35 8.96
CA LYS A 94 -11.57 -12.59 9.43
C LYS A 94 -11.82 -12.27 10.91
N SER A 95 -10.75 -12.14 11.70
CA SER A 95 -10.81 -11.68 13.10
C SER A 95 -10.68 -10.16 13.25
N GLY A 96 -10.66 -9.42 12.15
CA GLY A 96 -10.55 -7.96 12.12
C GLY A 96 -9.14 -7.42 12.34
N LYS A 97 -8.09 -8.25 12.27
CA LYS A 97 -6.71 -7.78 12.44
C LYS A 97 -6.16 -7.25 11.12
N LEU A 98 -5.55 -6.07 11.18
CA LEU A 98 -4.78 -5.50 10.08
C LEU A 98 -3.32 -5.99 10.13
N LEU A 99 -2.85 -6.59 9.05
CA LEU A 99 -1.51 -7.17 8.92
C LEU A 99 -0.84 -6.60 7.67
N VAL A 100 0.40 -6.13 7.78
CA VAL A 100 1.19 -5.75 6.60
C VAL A 100 1.56 -7.01 5.82
N ASN A 101 1.33 -6.99 4.51
CA ASN A 101 1.74 -8.03 3.58
C ASN A 101 3.09 -7.64 2.93
N GLU A 102 3.10 -6.53 2.20
CA GLU A 102 4.29 -6.05 1.50
C GLU A 102 4.36 -4.52 1.44
N ILE A 103 5.52 -4.02 1.03
CA ILE A 103 5.77 -2.60 0.79
C ILE A 103 6.44 -2.39 -0.57
N ALA A 104 6.08 -1.31 -1.26
CA ALA A 104 6.68 -0.91 -2.52
C ALA A 104 7.06 0.58 -2.50
N PRO A 105 8.35 0.95 -2.42
CA PRO A 105 8.82 2.34 -2.38
C PRO A 105 8.81 2.99 -3.78
N ARG A 106 7.66 2.92 -4.46
CA ARG A 106 7.42 3.41 -5.82
C ARG A 106 5.92 3.56 -6.05
N PRO A 107 5.50 4.23 -7.15
CA PRO A 107 4.13 4.12 -7.64
C PRO A 107 3.72 2.66 -7.80
N HIS A 108 2.48 2.37 -7.46
CA HIS A 108 1.95 1.02 -7.35
C HIS A 108 0.70 0.82 -8.20
N ASN A 109 0.48 -0.41 -8.67
CA ASN A 109 -0.64 -0.74 -9.56
C ASN A 109 -1.98 -0.43 -8.88
N SER A 110 -2.09 -0.69 -7.58
CA SER A 110 -3.27 -0.39 -6.77
C SER A 110 -3.56 1.11 -6.57
N GLY A 111 -2.69 1.99 -7.09
CA GLY A 111 -2.86 3.44 -7.09
C GLY A 111 -3.21 4.04 -8.44
N HIS A 112 -3.32 3.26 -9.52
CA HIS A 112 -3.51 3.82 -10.87
C HIS A 112 -4.83 4.56 -11.04
N TRP A 113 -5.86 4.20 -10.27
CA TRP A 113 -7.12 4.94 -10.20
C TRP A 113 -6.94 6.44 -9.87
N SER A 114 -5.83 6.83 -9.22
CA SER A 114 -5.52 8.24 -8.93
C SER A 114 -5.26 9.10 -10.16
N GLN A 115 -5.06 8.50 -11.33
CA GLN A 115 -4.92 9.24 -12.59
C GLN A 115 -6.20 9.97 -12.99
N ASP A 116 -7.36 9.37 -12.69
CA ASP A 116 -8.65 9.86 -13.17
C ASP A 116 -9.60 10.27 -12.04
N ALA A 117 -9.35 9.82 -10.80
CA ALA A 117 -10.22 10.06 -9.65
C ALA A 117 -9.57 10.91 -8.54
N CYS A 118 -8.37 11.46 -8.77
CA CYS A 118 -7.71 12.40 -7.85
C CYS A 118 -7.39 13.71 -8.56
N ASN A 119 -7.29 14.79 -7.79
CA ASN A 119 -6.72 16.07 -8.24
C ASN A 119 -5.22 15.99 -8.58
N VAL A 120 -4.51 15.00 -8.03
CA VAL A 120 -3.10 14.71 -8.30
C VAL A 120 -2.93 13.19 -8.36
N SER A 121 -2.30 12.67 -9.41
CA SER A 121 -2.01 11.24 -9.50
C SER A 121 -0.79 10.87 -8.65
N GLN A 122 -0.66 9.61 -8.23
CA GLN A 122 0.57 9.14 -7.56
C GLN A 122 1.85 9.40 -8.38
N PHE A 123 1.73 9.40 -9.72
CA PHE A 123 2.84 9.65 -10.63
C PHE A 123 3.25 11.12 -10.62
N GLU A 124 2.26 12.02 -10.74
CA GLU A 124 2.50 13.45 -10.62
C GLU A 124 3.06 13.77 -9.24
N GLN A 125 2.48 13.19 -8.18
CA GLN A 125 2.91 13.40 -6.82
C GLN A 125 4.39 13.02 -6.62
N LEU A 126 4.83 11.88 -7.18
CA LEU A 126 6.24 11.48 -7.17
C LEU A 126 7.13 12.50 -7.89
N ILE A 127 6.76 12.92 -9.11
CA ILE A 127 7.56 13.86 -9.89
C ILE A 127 7.67 15.21 -9.18
N ARG A 128 6.59 15.70 -8.57
CA ARG A 128 6.59 16.92 -7.76
C ARG A 128 7.61 16.83 -6.63
N ILE A 129 7.57 15.74 -5.85
CA ILE A 129 8.52 15.50 -4.76
C ILE A 129 9.96 15.39 -5.27
N ALA A 130 10.17 14.68 -6.39
CA ALA A 130 11.47 14.54 -7.02
C ALA A 130 12.03 15.91 -7.45
N CYS A 131 11.19 16.82 -7.94
CA CYS A 131 11.55 18.19 -8.28
C CYS A 131 11.64 19.15 -7.07
N GLY A 132 11.36 18.68 -5.85
CA GLY A 132 11.42 19.49 -4.62
C GLY A 132 10.19 20.34 -4.34
N PHE A 133 9.08 20.09 -5.04
CA PHE A 133 7.78 20.69 -4.69
C PHE A 133 7.16 19.99 -3.47
N PRO A 134 6.34 20.71 -2.69
CA PRO A 134 5.63 20.10 -1.56
C PRO A 134 4.60 19.07 -2.02
N CYS A 135 4.27 18.15 -1.12
CA CYS A 135 3.12 17.27 -1.28
C CYS A 135 1.83 18.07 -1.54
N VAL A 136 0.98 17.58 -2.45
CA VAL A 136 -0.35 18.15 -2.66
C VAL A 136 -1.32 17.31 -1.86
N LEU A 137 -2.20 17.97 -1.09
CA LEU A 137 -3.26 17.24 -0.41
C LEU A 137 -4.19 16.64 -1.47
N TYR A 138 -4.43 15.34 -1.35
CA TYR A 138 -5.53 14.72 -2.06
C TYR A 138 -6.86 15.34 -1.59
N THR A 139 -7.70 15.73 -2.54
CA THR A 139 -9.05 16.25 -2.29
C THR A 139 -10.05 15.59 -3.23
N TYR A 140 -11.21 15.20 -2.70
CA TYR A 140 -12.39 14.67 -3.42
C TYR A 140 -13.62 15.50 -3.07
#